data_AF-A0A154I9A1-F1
#
_entry.id   AF-A0A154I9A1-F1
#
_cell.length_a   1.000
_cell.length_b   1.000
_cell.length_c   1.000
_cell.angle_alpha   90.00
_cell.angle_beta   90.00
_cell.angle_gamma   90.00
#
_symmetry.space_group_name_H-M   'P 1'
#
loop_
_entity.id
_entity.type
_entity.pdbx_description
1 polymer ?
#
loop_
_entity_poly.entity_id
_entity_poly.type
_entity_poly.pdbx_seq_one_letter_code
_entity_poly.pdbx_strand_id
1 'polypeptide(L)'
;MSTIESSVSSILLDRVAEWLTNSSLAGDELENIVRGFCERLTAAGLPLARVHLSFSMLHPLYDALSFTWRRASGVTIEGFRMPAGQKPDRFLQSPYYYLLDNNLQHIRRRLIQDGPNEFPIFEDLRKDSITDYLAFVQPFGDGSVQGMMGSWSTDHHTGFSDDMIDALLRMQNHLAVAAKMAVLGKLANNMLTTYLGGDAGKRVLNGQIRRGDGETIRAALVMGDMRESTVYAEKEGRQAYIDTLNQFFDAIAAPFNRNGGEILSFLGDGFLAVYPCGRHKDPSKIACEAALSAVHQAQARVAELNRDREQKGLTRVGYGIGLHVGNVMFGNVGLKDRLTFSAFGSAVNEVQRLQILTKKYGREVVASQAFAGYCGGEWTTLGEEKLRGIRQKVTVLQPRAPAPAINVDESFREAVQNGLSEAEQVILLHRDAKKQVERSSMEKFIQ
;
A
#
# COMPACT_ATOMS: atom_id res chain seq x y z
N MET A 1 -57.45 -0.90 8.64
CA MET A 1 -56.21 -0.24 8.16
C MET A 1 -55.30 -1.33 7.65
N SER A 2 -55.18 -1.46 6.32
CA SER A 2 -54.29 -2.43 5.69
C SER A 2 -52.85 -2.01 5.98
N THR A 3 -52.13 -2.77 6.79
CA THR A 3 -50.68 -2.67 6.91
C THR A 3 -50.09 -3.00 5.54
N ILE A 4 -49.57 -1.98 4.85
CA ILE A 4 -48.72 -2.20 3.68
C ILE A 4 -47.46 -2.86 4.23
N GLU A 5 -47.42 -4.20 4.23
CA GLU A 5 -46.15 -4.90 4.36
C GLU A 5 -45.25 -4.36 3.25
N SER A 6 -44.13 -3.74 3.65
CA SER A 6 -43.12 -3.23 2.73
C SER A 6 -42.55 -4.41 1.95
N SER A 7 -43.19 -4.77 0.85
CA SER A 7 -42.74 -5.84 -0.04
C SER A 7 -41.43 -5.42 -0.68
N VAL A 8 -40.39 -6.25 -0.57
CA VAL A 8 -39.11 -6.05 -1.24
C VAL A 8 -39.34 -5.88 -2.74
N SER A 9 -38.78 -4.81 -3.32
CA SER A 9 -38.99 -4.53 -4.74
C SER A 9 -38.02 -5.34 -5.60
N SER A 10 -38.53 -6.40 -6.25
CA SER A 10 -37.74 -7.22 -7.19
C SER A 10 -37.12 -6.40 -8.32
N ILE A 11 -37.86 -5.40 -8.84
CA ILE A 11 -37.37 -4.49 -9.89
C ILE A 11 -36.16 -3.68 -9.39
N LEU A 12 -36.20 -3.19 -8.15
CA LEU A 12 -35.07 -2.44 -7.61
C LEU A 12 -33.89 -3.36 -7.32
N LEU A 13 -34.12 -4.59 -6.84
CA LEU A 13 -33.06 -5.59 -6.65
C LEU A 13 -32.36 -5.95 -7.96
N ASP A 14 -33.10 -6.16 -9.05
CA ASP A 14 -32.50 -6.43 -10.36
C ASP A 14 -31.65 -5.23 -10.84
N ARG A 15 -32.07 -3.99 -10.57
CA ARG A 15 -31.25 -2.79 -10.81
C ARG A 15 -30.00 -2.72 -9.92
N VAL A 16 -30.04 -3.26 -8.69
CA VAL A 16 -28.84 -3.37 -7.84
C VAL A 16 -27.84 -4.35 -8.47
N ALA A 17 -28.31 -5.49 -8.97
CA ALA A 17 -27.45 -6.47 -9.63
C ALA A 17 -26.85 -5.91 -10.95
N GLU A 18 -27.62 -5.15 -11.73
CA GLU A 18 -27.12 -4.44 -12.91
C GLU A 18 -26.06 -3.40 -12.53
N TRP A 19 -26.30 -2.61 -11.49
CA TRP A 19 -25.34 -1.64 -10.98
C TRP A 19 -24.04 -2.31 -10.54
N LEU A 20 -24.11 -3.42 -9.79
CA LEU A 20 -22.91 -4.20 -9.41
C LEU A 20 -22.10 -4.67 -10.62
N THR A 21 -22.79 -5.10 -11.68
CA THR A 21 -22.14 -5.53 -12.92
C THR A 21 -21.39 -4.37 -13.57
N ASN A 22 -22.04 -3.21 -13.69
CA ASN A 22 -21.44 -2.01 -14.27
C ASN A 22 -20.26 -1.49 -13.43
N SER A 23 -20.39 -1.43 -12.10
CA SER A 23 -19.31 -1.06 -11.19
C SER A 23 -18.13 -2.02 -11.26
N SER A 24 -18.39 -3.33 -11.37
CA SER A 24 -17.34 -4.33 -11.54
C SER A 24 -16.59 -4.18 -12.88
N LEU A 25 -17.29 -3.83 -13.96
CA LEU A 25 -16.68 -3.61 -15.28
C LEU A 25 -15.90 -2.29 -15.34
N ALA A 26 -16.35 -1.27 -14.61
CA ALA A 26 -15.66 0.01 -14.49
C ALA A 26 -14.38 -0.06 -13.63
N GLY A 27 -14.22 -1.14 -12.84
CA GLY A 27 -13.08 -1.30 -11.94
C GLY A 27 -13.20 -0.47 -10.65
N ASP A 28 -14.44 -0.24 -10.18
CA ASP A 28 -14.68 0.51 -8.94
C ASP A 28 -13.98 -0.15 -7.74
N GLU A 29 -13.54 0.69 -6.79
CA GLU A 29 -12.95 0.18 -5.56
C GLU A 29 -13.96 -0.60 -4.72
N LEU A 30 -13.48 -1.66 -4.05
CA LEU A 30 -14.31 -2.56 -3.25
C LEU A 30 -15.11 -1.81 -2.16
N GLU A 31 -14.56 -0.75 -1.59
CA GLU A 31 -15.28 0.09 -0.63
C GLU A 31 -16.55 0.71 -1.24
N ASN A 32 -16.42 1.29 -2.44
CA ASN A 32 -17.53 1.93 -3.14
C ASN A 32 -18.58 0.90 -3.57
N ILE A 33 -18.13 -0.28 -4.00
CA ILE A 33 -19.01 -1.41 -4.31
C ILE A 33 -19.82 -1.81 -3.06
N VAL A 34 -19.16 -2.05 -1.92
CA VAL A 34 -19.83 -2.47 -0.68
C VAL A 34 -20.80 -1.40 -0.17
N ARG A 35 -20.35 -0.13 -0.13
CA ARG A 35 -21.18 1.00 0.31
C ARG A 35 -22.43 1.15 -0.56
N GLY A 36 -22.23 1.30 -1.87
CA GLY A 36 -23.30 1.53 -2.81
C GLY A 36 -24.27 0.36 -2.91
N PHE A 37 -23.79 -0.87 -2.68
CA PHE A 37 -24.62 -2.07 -2.60
C PHE A 37 -25.54 -2.04 -1.38
N CYS A 38 -25.00 -1.80 -0.17
CA CYS A 38 -25.80 -1.79 1.06
C CYS A 38 -26.86 -0.68 1.04
N GLU A 39 -26.51 0.50 0.55
CA GLU A 39 -27.44 1.63 0.41
C GLU A 39 -28.58 1.31 -0.56
N ARG A 40 -28.28 0.68 -1.70
CA ARG A 40 -29.28 0.30 -2.71
C ARG A 40 -30.17 -0.85 -2.26
N LEU A 41 -29.64 -1.85 -1.55
CA LEU A 41 -30.47 -2.89 -0.93
C LEU A 41 -31.45 -2.29 0.08
N THR A 42 -30.99 -1.35 0.89
CA THR A 42 -31.84 -0.63 1.85
C THR A 42 -32.94 0.15 1.13
N ALA A 43 -32.59 0.86 0.06
CA ALA A 43 -33.55 1.58 -0.79
C ALA A 43 -34.54 0.66 -1.53
N ALA A 44 -34.17 -0.61 -1.79
CA ALA A 44 -35.02 -1.63 -2.39
C ALA A 44 -36.02 -2.27 -1.40
N GLY A 45 -35.97 -1.88 -0.13
CA GLY A 45 -36.91 -2.33 0.91
C GLY A 45 -36.35 -3.41 1.84
N LEU A 46 -35.06 -3.74 1.78
CA LEU A 46 -34.44 -4.65 2.76
C LEU A 46 -34.07 -3.87 4.03
N PRO A 47 -34.57 -4.26 5.23
CA PRO A 47 -34.39 -3.49 6.46
C PRO A 47 -33.01 -3.71 7.10
N LEU A 48 -31.93 -3.45 6.36
CA LEU A 48 -30.56 -3.65 6.83
C LEU A 48 -30.17 -2.60 7.87
N ALA A 49 -29.71 -3.04 9.03
CA ALA A 49 -29.18 -2.19 10.10
C ALA A 49 -27.65 -2.23 10.13
N ARG A 50 -27.08 -3.42 9.95
CA ARG A 50 -25.64 -3.66 9.91
C ARG A 50 -25.32 -4.75 8.90
N VAL A 51 -24.26 -4.54 8.13
CA VAL A 51 -23.68 -5.52 7.21
C VAL A 51 -22.21 -5.64 7.53
N HIS A 52 -21.72 -6.86 7.68
CA HIS A 52 -20.30 -7.13 7.81
C HIS A 52 -19.84 -8.06 6.68
N LEU A 53 -18.74 -7.72 6.02
CA LEU A 53 -18.15 -8.52 4.96
C LEU A 53 -16.66 -8.62 5.21
N SER A 54 -16.12 -9.82 5.14
CA SER A 54 -14.69 -10.09 5.27
C SER A 54 -14.22 -10.89 4.08
N PHE A 55 -13.09 -10.50 3.52
CA PHE A 55 -12.50 -11.11 2.35
C PHE A 55 -11.11 -11.62 2.72
N SER A 56 -10.88 -12.92 2.56
CA SER A 56 -9.53 -13.49 2.67
C SER A 56 -8.74 -13.10 1.43
N MET A 57 -7.62 -12.38 1.60
CA MET A 57 -6.83 -11.84 0.49
C MET A 57 -5.35 -12.19 0.65
N LEU A 58 -4.66 -12.43 -0.47
CA LEU A 58 -3.20 -12.49 -0.53
C LEU A 58 -2.61 -11.07 -0.61
N HIS A 59 -2.76 -10.25 0.44
CA HIS A 59 -2.21 -8.89 0.45
C HIS A 59 -0.83 -8.86 1.15
N PRO A 60 0.20 -8.18 0.62
CA PRO A 60 1.54 -8.16 1.22
C PRO A 60 1.59 -7.62 2.66
N LEU A 61 0.61 -6.79 3.04
CA LEU A 61 0.50 -6.15 4.35
C LEU A 61 -0.59 -6.74 5.28
N TYR A 62 -1.58 -7.46 4.76
CA TYR A 62 -2.77 -7.91 5.52
C TYR A 62 -3.25 -9.29 5.01
N ASP A 63 -3.78 -10.13 5.88
CA ASP A 63 -4.32 -11.46 5.53
C ASP A 63 -5.83 -11.43 5.24
N ALA A 64 -6.54 -10.43 5.77
CA ALA A 64 -7.95 -10.18 5.48
C ALA A 64 -8.30 -8.69 5.53
N LEU A 65 -9.30 -8.29 4.73
CA LEU A 65 -9.92 -6.97 4.80
C LEU A 65 -11.39 -7.13 5.15
N SER A 66 -11.85 -6.38 6.15
CA SER A 66 -13.22 -6.41 6.63
C SER A 66 -13.89 -5.05 6.44
N PHE A 67 -15.13 -5.07 6.01
CA PHE A 67 -16.00 -3.92 5.83
C PHE A 67 -17.18 -4.08 6.77
N THR A 68 -17.46 -3.06 7.58
CA THR A 68 -18.68 -3.00 8.38
C THR A 68 -19.48 -1.79 7.95
N TRP A 69 -20.60 -2.01 7.26
CA TRP A 69 -21.56 -0.98 6.97
C TRP A 69 -22.61 -0.91 8.07
N ARG A 70 -22.92 0.29 8.56
CA ARG A 70 -24.06 0.54 9.45
C ARG A 70 -24.95 1.62 8.84
N ARG A 71 -26.27 1.46 8.96
CA ARG A 71 -27.25 2.41 8.42
C ARG A 71 -26.99 3.85 8.87
N ALA A 72 -26.55 4.05 10.12
CA ALA A 72 -26.34 5.37 10.70
C ALA A 72 -24.97 6.01 10.38
N SER A 73 -23.95 5.21 10.03
CA SER A 73 -22.56 5.69 9.98
C SER A 73 -21.80 5.33 8.70
N GLY A 74 -22.43 4.64 7.74
CA GLY A 74 -21.78 4.21 6.51
C GLY A 74 -20.78 3.07 6.74
N VAL A 75 -19.77 2.99 5.87
CA VAL A 75 -18.76 1.91 5.86
C VAL A 75 -17.56 2.26 6.72
N THR A 76 -17.12 1.32 7.55
CA THR A 76 -15.80 1.31 8.19
C THR A 76 -14.98 0.14 7.65
N ILE A 77 -13.66 0.35 7.48
CA ILE A 77 -12.74 -0.65 6.94
C ILE A 77 -11.69 -1.01 7.99
N GLU A 78 -11.46 -2.31 8.17
CA GLU A 78 -10.48 -2.85 9.08
C GLU A 78 -9.60 -3.88 8.35
N GLY A 79 -8.28 -3.67 8.36
CA GLY A 79 -7.30 -4.63 7.84
C GLY A 79 -6.75 -5.50 8.96
N PHE A 80 -6.78 -6.83 8.78
CA PHE A 80 -6.27 -7.78 9.75
C PHE A 80 -5.00 -8.46 9.24
N ARG A 81 -3.98 -8.54 10.09
CA ARG A 81 -2.79 -9.35 9.87
C ARG A 81 -2.73 -10.42 10.96
N MET A 82 -2.62 -11.67 10.54
CA MET A 82 -2.50 -12.84 11.37
C MET A 82 -1.01 -13.02 11.74
N PRO A 83 -0.63 -12.92 13.02
CA PRO A 83 0.69 -13.34 13.45
C PRO A 83 0.91 -14.81 13.09
N ALA A 84 2.07 -15.15 12.54
CA ALA A 84 2.37 -16.51 12.13
C ALA A 84 2.16 -17.50 13.30
N GLY A 85 1.35 -18.53 13.09
CA GLY A 85 1.15 -19.63 14.05
C GLY A 85 0.05 -19.45 15.11
N GLN A 86 -0.70 -18.34 15.11
CA GLN A 86 -1.84 -18.16 16.02
C GLN A 86 -3.15 -17.96 15.25
N LYS A 87 -4.17 -18.78 15.53
CA LYS A 87 -5.55 -18.45 15.19
C LYS A 87 -6.11 -17.60 16.35
N PRO A 88 -6.59 -16.37 16.12
CA PRO A 88 -7.11 -15.56 17.22
C PRO A 88 -8.34 -16.26 17.80
N ASP A 89 -8.38 -16.40 19.13
CA ASP A 89 -9.47 -17.08 19.87
C ASP A 89 -10.86 -16.57 19.45
N ARG A 90 -10.96 -15.28 19.12
CA ARG A 90 -12.19 -14.63 18.64
C ARG A 90 -12.72 -15.20 17.33
N PHE A 91 -11.84 -15.64 16.40
CA PHE A 91 -12.29 -16.27 15.15
C PHE A 91 -12.83 -17.67 15.39
N LEU A 92 -12.15 -18.47 16.23
CA LEU A 92 -12.58 -19.83 16.57
C LEU A 92 -13.96 -19.86 17.25
N GLN A 93 -14.30 -18.80 17.97
CA GLN A 93 -15.61 -18.61 18.60
C GLN A 93 -16.63 -17.84 17.74
N SER A 94 -16.33 -17.61 16.45
CA SER A 94 -17.20 -16.83 15.57
C SER A 94 -18.23 -17.69 14.84
N PRO A 95 -19.38 -17.11 14.42
CA PRO A 95 -20.33 -17.80 13.54
C PRO A 95 -19.69 -18.27 12.23
N TYR A 96 -18.67 -17.56 11.72
CA TYR A 96 -17.97 -17.93 10.49
C TYR A 96 -17.16 -19.21 10.63
N TYR A 97 -16.46 -19.38 11.76
CA TYR A 97 -15.74 -20.63 12.02
C TYR A 97 -16.71 -21.81 12.15
N TYR A 98 -17.83 -21.62 12.85
CA TYR A 98 -18.87 -22.63 12.94
C TYR A 98 -19.40 -23.07 11.57
N LEU A 99 -19.66 -22.11 10.66
CA LEU A 99 -20.07 -22.40 9.28
C LEU A 99 -19.03 -23.26 8.54
N LEU A 100 -17.75 -22.91 8.64
CA LEU A 100 -16.67 -23.65 7.98
C LEU A 100 -16.48 -25.05 8.55
N ASP A 101 -16.45 -25.17 9.87
CA ASP A 101 -16.21 -26.45 10.59
C ASP A 101 -17.35 -27.45 10.33
N ASN A 102 -18.57 -26.97 10.14
CA ASN A 102 -19.75 -27.78 9.87
C ASN A 102 -20.12 -27.86 8.39
N ASN A 103 -19.32 -27.29 7.48
CA ASN A 103 -19.58 -27.24 6.04
C ASN A 103 -20.98 -26.68 5.68
N LEU A 104 -21.36 -25.59 6.35
CA LEU A 104 -22.63 -24.89 6.15
C LEU A 104 -22.40 -23.60 5.35
N GLN A 105 -23.32 -23.27 4.45
CA GLN A 105 -23.23 -22.04 3.64
C GLN A 105 -23.75 -20.81 4.37
N HIS A 106 -24.76 -20.97 5.23
CA HIS A 106 -25.33 -19.87 6.00
C HIS A 106 -25.99 -20.36 7.29
N ILE A 107 -26.15 -19.45 8.24
CA ILE A 107 -26.83 -19.68 9.50
C ILE A 107 -27.61 -18.43 9.89
N ARG A 108 -28.85 -18.64 10.36
CA ARG A 108 -29.70 -17.58 10.86
C ARG A 108 -29.92 -17.74 12.36
N ARG A 109 -29.92 -16.62 13.09
CA ARG A 109 -30.29 -16.53 14.49
C ARG A 109 -31.17 -15.32 14.75
N ARG A 110 -32.35 -15.59 15.33
CA ARG A 110 -33.19 -14.56 15.95
C ARG A 110 -32.56 -14.15 17.28
N LEU A 111 -32.28 -12.86 17.44
CA LEU A 111 -31.66 -12.33 18.64
C LEU A 111 -32.76 -11.83 19.58
N ILE A 112 -33.07 -12.65 20.58
CA ILE A 112 -33.98 -12.29 21.68
C ILE A 112 -33.13 -11.68 22.81
N GLN A 113 -33.67 -10.68 23.50
CA GLN A 113 -32.96 -9.90 24.53
C GLN A 113 -32.30 -10.78 25.62
N ASP A 114 -32.98 -11.86 26.02
CA ASP A 114 -32.48 -12.86 27.00
C ASP A 114 -32.18 -14.24 26.37
N GLY A 115 -31.95 -14.28 25.06
CA GLY A 115 -31.66 -15.53 24.33
C GLY A 115 -30.25 -16.08 24.62
N PRO A 116 -29.98 -17.35 24.22
CA PRO A 116 -28.67 -17.96 24.39
C PRO A 116 -27.56 -17.16 23.69
N ASN A 117 -26.40 -17.06 24.32
CA ASN A 117 -25.23 -16.39 23.75
C ASN A 117 -24.28 -17.40 23.10
N GLU A 118 -24.71 -17.97 21.96
CA GLU A 118 -23.96 -19.00 21.23
C GLU A 118 -22.61 -18.50 20.71
N PHE A 119 -22.54 -17.22 20.31
CA PHE A 119 -21.32 -16.58 19.83
C PHE A 119 -21.12 -15.22 20.50
N PRO A 120 -19.87 -14.82 20.86
CA PRO A 120 -19.60 -13.56 21.57
C PRO A 120 -20.14 -12.31 20.87
N ILE A 121 -20.19 -12.30 19.54
CA ILE A 121 -20.70 -11.17 18.75
C ILE A 121 -22.18 -10.86 19.03
N PHE A 122 -22.97 -11.81 19.53
CA PHE A 122 -24.39 -11.61 19.79
C PHE A 122 -24.67 -10.65 20.94
N GLU A 123 -23.75 -10.49 21.90
CA GLU A 123 -23.88 -9.45 22.93
C GLU A 123 -23.82 -8.04 22.33
N ASP A 124 -22.86 -7.81 21.43
CA ASP A 124 -22.69 -6.51 20.79
C ASP A 124 -23.88 -6.20 19.87
N LEU A 125 -24.38 -7.20 19.14
CA LEU A 125 -25.55 -7.03 18.28
C LEU A 125 -26.83 -6.74 19.08
N ARG A 126 -27.02 -7.34 20.26
CA ARG A 126 -28.15 -7.02 21.15
C ARG A 126 -28.07 -5.57 21.67
N LYS A 127 -26.87 -5.08 22.02
CA LYS A 127 -26.67 -3.67 22.41
C LYS A 127 -27.06 -2.72 21.27
N ASP A 128 -26.81 -3.13 20.02
CA ASP A 128 -27.21 -2.41 18.81
C ASP A 128 -28.70 -2.63 18.43
N SER A 129 -29.51 -3.26 19.30
CA SER A 129 -30.93 -3.56 19.08
C SER A 129 -31.22 -4.42 17.84
N ILE A 130 -30.25 -5.23 17.41
CA ILE A 130 -30.44 -6.18 16.31
C ILE A 130 -31.34 -7.32 16.76
N THR A 131 -32.33 -7.65 15.94
CA THR A 131 -33.36 -8.67 16.21
C THR A 131 -33.14 -9.95 15.39
N ASP A 132 -32.40 -9.88 14.29
CA ASP A 132 -32.15 -11.01 13.40
C ASP A 132 -30.79 -10.88 12.73
N TYR A 133 -30.09 -12.01 12.65
CA TYR A 133 -28.72 -12.13 12.17
C TYR A 133 -28.61 -13.32 11.22
N LEU A 134 -28.14 -13.05 10.00
CA LEU A 134 -27.89 -14.06 8.97
C LEU A 134 -26.41 -14.00 8.59
N ALA A 135 -25.63 -14.99 9.01
CA ALA A 135 -24.24 -15.15 8.57
C ALA A 135 -24.15 -16.11 7.39
N PHE A 136 -23.15 -15.90 6.54
CA PHE A 136 -22.89 -16.71 5.35
C PHE A 136 -21.39 -16.85 5.08
N VAL A 137 -21.06 -17.89 4.32
CA VAL A 137 -19.74 -18.09 3.70
C VAL A 137 -19.94 -18.36 2.21
N GLN A 138 -19.16 -17.66 1.39
CA GLN A 138 -19.19 -17.73 -0.06
C GLN A 138 -17.78 -18.05 -0.58
N PRO A 139 -17.48 -19.33 -0.89
CA PRO A 139 -16.17 -19.72 -1.41
C PRO A 139 -15.94 -19.19 -2.82
N PHE A 140 -14.69 -18.87 -3.16
CA PHE A 140 -14.29 -18.47 -4.51
C PHE A 140 -13.71 -19.66 -5.29
N GLY A 141 -14.57 -20.55 -5.78
CA GLY A 141 -14.18 -21.75 -6.52
C GLY A 141 -13.99 -22.96 -5.60
N ASP A 142 -13.59 -24.09 -6.19
CA ASP A 142 -13.57 -25.37 -5.48
C ASP A 142 -12.30 -25.53 -4.64
N GLY A 143 -12.44 -25.48 -3.32
CA GLY A 143 -11.40 -25.89 -2.36
C GLY A 143 -10.37 -24.83 -1.97
N SER A 144 -10.55 -23.55 -2.33
CA SER A 144 -9.65 -22.48 -1.85
C SER A 144 -10.06 -21.97 -0.46
N VAL A 145 -9.07 -21.64 0.37
CA VAL A 145 -9.24 -20.85 1.63
C VAL A 145 -9.71 -19.40 1.34
N GLN A 146 -9.80 -19.02 0.06
CA GLN A 146 -10.23 -17.71 -0.41
C GLN A 146 -11.75 -17.67 -0.61
N GLY A 147 -12.36 -16.59 -0.12
CA GLY A 147 -13.80 -16.38 -0.23
C GLY A 147 -14.25 -15.10 0.46
N MET A 148 -15.55 -14.88 0.39
CA MET A 148 -16.27 -13.83 1.09
C MET A 148 -17.03 -14.45 2.26
N MET A 149 -16.85 -13.94 3.46
CA MET A 149 -17.66 -14.28 4.63
C MET A 149 -18.38 -13.03 5.08
N GLY A 150 -19.57 -13.18 5.63
CA GLY A 150 -20.28 -11.98 6.06
C GLY A 150 -21.55 -12.24 6.80
N SER A 151 -22.16 -11.16 7.24
CA SER A 151 -23.45 -11.20 7.91
C SER A 151 -24.32 -10.01 7.54
N TRP A 152 -25.61 -10.32 7.42
CA TRP A 152 -26.72 -9.37 7.31
C TRP A 152 -27.40 -9.28 8.68
N SER A 153 -27.74 -8.07 9.11
CA SER A 153 -28.39 -7.84 10.40
C SER A 153 -29.48 -6.79 10.28
N THR A 154 -30.60 -6.98 10.97
CA THR A 154 -31.73 -6.05 11.00
C THR A 154 -32.16 -5.75 12.44
N ASP A 155 -32.65 -4.53 12.62
CA ASP A 155 -33.31 -4.00 13.82
C ASP A 155 -34.85 -4.07 13.71
N HIS A 156 -35.39 -4.59 12.60
CA HIS A 156 -36.83 -4.70 12.40
C HIS A 156 -37.43 -5.68 13.41
N HIS A 157 -38.54 -5.31 14.07
CA HIS A 157 -39.14 -6.11 15.16
C HIS A 157 -39.50 -7.56 14.76
N THR A 158 -39.94 -7.79 13.52
CA THR A 158 -40.20 -9.15 12.98
C THR A 158 -38.97 -9.78 12.32
N GLY A 159 -37.82 -9.11 12.33
CA GLY A 159 -36.61 -9.37 11.54
C GLY A 159 -36.87 -9.70 10.07
N PHE A 160 -36.05 -10.58 9.47
CA PHE A 160 -36.17 -10.88 8.04
C PHE A 160 -37.34 -11.85 7.75
N SER A 161 -38.09 -11.64 6.67
CA SER A 161 -38.97 -12.69 6.14
C SER A 161 -38.15 -13.69 5.31
N ASP A 162 -38.76 -14.81 4.93
CA ASP A 162 -38.09 -15.81 4.08
C ASP A 162 -37.80 -15.25 2.67
N ASP A 163 -38.70 -14.43 2.11
CA ASP A 163 -38.46 -13.71 0.85
C ASP A 163 -37.27 -12.74 0.94
N MET A 164 -37.11 -12.06 2.09
CA MET A 164 -35.96 -11.18 2.32
C MET A 164 -34.66 -11.98 2.39
N ILE A 165 -34.69 -13.16 3.00
CA ILE A 165 -33.51 -14.04 3.10
C ILE A 165 -33.11 -14.55 1.73
N ASP A 166 -34.07 -15.04 0.95
CA ASP A 166 -33.80 -15.48 -0.43
C ASP A 166 -33.21 -14.35 -1.27
N ALA A 167 -33.78 -13.14 -1.17
CA ALA A 167 -33.24 -11.95 -1.83
C ALA A 167 -31.80 -11.63 -1.38
N LEU A 168 -31.50 -11.66 -0.07
CA LEU A 168 -30.16 -11.41 0.45
C LEU A 168 -29.15 -12.46 -0.06
N LEU A 169 -29.52 -13.75 -0.01
CA LEU A 169 -28.66 -14.83 -0.49
C LEU A 169 -28.45 -14.77 -2.01
N ARG A 170 -29.45 -14.37 -2.79
CA ARG A 170 -29.28 -14.14 -4.23
C ARG A 170 -28.37 -12.94 -4.50
N MET A 171 -28.59 -11.81 -3.81
CA MET A 171 -27.81 -10.60 -3.99
C MET A 171 -26.36 -10.74 -3.52
N GLN A 172 -26.11 -11.56 -2.50
CA GLN A 172 -24.74 -11.86 -2.06
C GLN A 172 -23.91 -12.51 -3.17
N ASN A 173 -24.51 -13.33 -4.04
CA ASN A 173 -23.80 -14.00 -5.12
C ASN A 173 -23.32 -12.99 -6.17
N HIS A 174 -24.16 -12.01 -6.50
CA HIS A 174 -23.77 -10.92 -7.39
C HIS A 174 -22.64 -10.07 -6.77
N LEU A 175 -22.76 -9.76 -5.47
CA LEU A 175 -21.71 -9.04 -4.75
C LEU A 175 -20.40 -9.84 -4.73
N ALA A 176 -20.46 -11.16 -4.53
CA ALA A 176 -19.29 -12.02 -4.48
C ALA A 176 -18.49 -11.97 -5.79
N VAL A 177 -19.16 -11.96 -6.95
CA VAL A 177 -18.52 -11.83 -8.26
C VAL A 177 -17.87 -10.47 -8.42
N ALA A 178 -18.59 -9.38 -8.12
CA ALA A 178 -18.06 -8.02 -8.20
C ALA A 178 -16.86 -7.82 -7.26
N ALA A 179 -16.95 -8.33 -6.03
CA ALA A 179 -15.88 -8.27 -5.05
C ALA A 179 -14.67 -9.10 -5.48
N LYS A 180 -14.87 -10.31 -6.02
CA LYS A 180 -13.77 -11.13 -6.57
C LYS A 180 -13.02 -10.39 -7.67
N MET A 181 -13.73 -9.70 -8.57
CA MET A 181 -13.11 -8.89 -9.63
C MET A 181 -12.31 -7.71 -9.09
N ALA A 182 -12.87 -6.94 -8.14
CA ALA A 182 -12.16 -5.83 -7.51
C ALA A 182 -10.91 -6.30 -6.75
N VAL A 183 -11.01 -7.43 -6.03
CA VAL A 183 -9.88 -8.04 -5.31
C VAL A 183 -8.80 -8.51 -6.28
N LEU A 184 -9.16 -9.25 -7.34
CA LEU A 184 -8.19 -9.71 -8.34
C LEU A 184 -7.47 -8.54 -9.03
N GLY A 185 -8.20 -7.48 -9.37
CA GLY A 185 -7.61 -6.25 -9.94
C GLY A 185 -6.60 -5.60 -8.98
N LYS A 186 -6.96 -5.47 -7.69
CA LYS A 186 -6.07 -4.93 -6.67
C LYS A 186 -4.84 -5.81 -6.42
N LEU A 187 -5.00 -7.13 -6.42
CA LEU A 187 -3.89 -8.08 -6.29
C LEU A 187 -2.91 -7.96 -7.46
N ALA A 188 -3.41 -7.92 -8.70
CA ALA A 188 -2.58 -7.72 -9.88
C ALA A 188 -1.80 -6.40 -9.80
N ASN A 189 -2.46 -5.31 -9.42
CA ASN A 189 -1.82 -4.01 -9.25
C ASN A 189 -0.76 -4.01 -8.15
N ASN A 190 -1.06 -4.60 -6.99
CA ASN A 190 -0.13 -4.69 -5.88
C ASN A 190 1.09 -5.55 -6.25
N MET A 191 0.89 -6.73 -6.84
CA MET A 191 2.01 -7.58 -7.28
C MET A 191 2.91 -6.84 -8.28
N LEU A 192 2.33 -6.23 -9.30
CA LEU A 192 3.14 -5.50 -10.29
C LEU A 192 3.85 -4.29 -9.69
N THR A 193 3.19 -3.55 -8.79
CA THR A 193 3.82 -2.41 -8.09
C THR A 193 4.96 -2.87 -7.17
N THR A 194 4.78 -3.97 -6.43
CA THR A 194 5.78 -4.49 -5.49
C THR A 194 7.01 -5.06 -6.22
N TYR A 195 6.81 -5.75 -7.35
CA TYR A 195 7.91 -6.43 -8.05
C TYR A 195 8.53 -5.64 -9.20
N LEU A 196 7.79 -4.76 -9.87
CA LEU A 196 8.29 -3.94 -10.98
C LEU A 196 8.51 -2.47 -10.60
N GLY A 197 7.96 -2.01 -9.47
CA GLY A 197 7.91 -0.60 -9.10
C GLY A 197 6.64 0.09 -9.59
N GLY A 198 6.40 1.31 -9.10
CA GLY A 198 5.13 2.04 -9.28
C GLY A 198 4.77 2.38 -10.73
N ASP A 199 5.67 3.01 -11.49
CA ASP A 199 5.39 3.40 -12.87
C ASP A 199 5.45 2.22 -13.83
N ALA A 200 6.51 1.42 -13.75
CA ALA A 200 6.66 0.20 -14.55
C ALA A 200 5.45 -0.74 -14.39
N GLY A 201 5.01 -0.99 -13.16
CA GLY A 201 3.83 -1.82 -12.88
C GLY A 201 2.55 -1.26 -13.51
N LYS A 202 2.30 0.05 -13.39
CA LYS A 202 1.14 0.72 -14.01
C LYS A 202 1.18 0.65 -15.54
N ARG A 203 2.35 0.85 -16.14
CA ARG A 203 2.54 0.79 -17.60
C ARG A 203 2.26 -0.61 -18.15
N VAL A 204 2.72 -1.64 -17.45
CA VAL A 204 2.44 -3.04 -17.78
C VAL A 204 0.94 -3.35 -17.65
N LEU A 205 0.28 -2.91 -16.58
CA LEU A 205 -1.19 -3.04 -16.42
C LEU A 205 -1.96 -2.37 -17.56
N ASN A 206 -1.49 -1.21 -18.02
CA ASN A 206 -2.10 -0.46 -19.11
C ASN A 206 -1.75 -1.00 -20.51
N GLY A 207 -1.12 -2.17 -20.60
CA GLY A 207 -0.92 -2.88 -21.86
C GLY A 207 0.39 -2.57 -22.59
N GLN A 208 1.35 -1.88 -21.96
CA GLN A 208 2.72 -1.81 -22.47
C GLN A 208 3.45 -3.11 -22.16
N ILE A 209 3.17 -4.14 -22.95
CA ILE A 209 3.61 -5.53 -22.73
C ILE A 209 4.25 -6.15 -23.96
N ARG A 210 4.52 -5.38 -25.02
CA ARG A 210 5.20 -5.88 -26.22
C ARG A 210 6.68 -5.61 -26.14
N ARG A 211 7.46 -6.46 -26.82
CA ARG A 211 8.89 -6.22 -27.03
C ARG A 211 9.08 -4.93 -27.81
N GLY A 212 9.96 -4.06 -27.31
CA GLY A 212 10.22 -2.77 -27.93
C GLY A 212 9.21 -1.69 -27.57
N ASP A 213 8.15 -2.01 -26.79
CA ASP A 213 7.38 -0.97 -26.11
C ASP A 213 8.30 -0.27 -25.13
N GLY A 214 8.39 1.04 -25.26
CA GLY A 214 9.28 1.86 -24.48
C GLY A 214 9.44 3.24 -25.11
N GLU A 215 10.20 4.08 -24.44
CA GLU A 215 10.50 5.43 -24.88
C GLU A 215 11.93 5.79 -24.53
N THR A 216 12.51 6.72 -25.29
CA THR A 216 13.78 7.33 -24.89
C THR A 216 13.47 8.51 -24.00
N ILE A 217 13.81 8.39 -22.72
CA ILE A 217 13.71 9.48 -21.75
C ILE A 217 15.10 9.95 -21.36
N ARG A 218 15.21 11.21 -20.98
CA ARG A 218 16.34 11.66 -20.19
C ARG A 218 16.05 11.30 -18.73
N ALA A 219 17.05 10.87 -17.97
CA ALA A 219 16.86 10.54 -16.56
C ALA A 219 18.13 10.84 -15.76
N ALA A 220 17.94 11.24 -14.50
CA ALA A 220 18.95 11.11 -13.47
C ALA A 220 18.97 9.65 -12.99
N LEU A 221 20.15 9.04 -12.99
CA LEU A 221 20.38 7.64 -12.68
C LEU A 221 21.20 7.55 -11.40
N VAL A 222 20.78 6.65 -10.52
CA VAL A 222 21.47 6.33 -9.27
C VAL A 222 21.76 4.84 -9.26
N MET A 223 23.01 4.46 -9.08
CA MET A 223 23.41 3.07 -8.85
C MET A 223 24.03 2.97 -7.45
N GLY A 224 23.42 2.17 -6.58
CA GLY A 224 23.95 1.87 -5.25
C GLY A 224 24.38 0.41 -5.13
N ASP A 225 25.35 0.13 -4.26
CA ASP A 225 25.91 -1.21 -4.02
C ASP A 225 26.42 -1.32 -2.59
N MET A 226 26.25 -2.49 -1.98
CA MET A 226 26.81 -2.80 -0.67
C MET A 226 28.28 -3.17 -0.80
N ARG A 227 29.14 -2.63 0.07
CA ARG A 227 30.56 -3.02 0.08
C ARG A 227 30.72 -4.38 0.74
N GLU A 228 31.55 -5.21 0.12
CA GLU A 228 31.97 -6.51 0.66
C GLU A 228 30.80 -7.46 1.00
N SER A 229 29.66 -7.30 0.33
CA SER A 229 28.46 -8.12 0.55
C SER A 229 28.70 -9.62 0.38
N THR A 230 29.57 -10.03 -0.54
CA THR A 230 29.95 -11.43 -0.74
C THR A 230 30.66 -11.98 0.50
N VAL A 231 31.54 -11.19 1.11
CA VAL A 231 32.23 -11.56 2.35
C VAL A 231 31.24 -11.70 3.50
N TYR A 232 30.23 -10.83 3.55
CA TYR A 232 29.12 -10.98 4.49
C TYR A 232 28.31 -12.26 4.25
N ALA A 233 27.94 -12.55 3.00
CA ALA A 233 27.15 -13.73 2.65
C ALA A 233 27.87 -15.06 2.96
N GLU A 234 29.20 -15.08 2.88
CA GLU A 234 30.02 -16.26 3.19
C GLU A 234 30.20 -16.49 4.70
N LYS A 235 30.28 -15.41 5.48
CA LYS A 235 30.54 -15.48 6.93
C LYS A 235 29.27 -15.61 7.75
N GLU A 236 28.20 -14.94 7.32
CA GLU A 236 26.94 -14.89 8.05
C GLU A 236 26.00 -16.00 7.57
N GLY A 237 25.22 -16.58 8.48
CA GLY A 237 24.18 -17.53 8.11
C GLY A 237 23.15 -16.89 7.17
N ARG A 238 22.53 -17.70 6.29
CA ARG A 238 21.56 -17.26 5.27
C ARG A 238 20.54 -16.22 5.77
N GLN A 239 19.94 -16.47 6.93
CA GLN A 239 18.91 -15.59 7.48
C GLN A 239 19.49 -14.22 7.91
N ALA A 240 20.64 -14.22 8.60
CA ALA A 240 21.29 -13.00 9.05
C ALA A 240 21.78 -12.12 7.88
N TYR A 241 22.25 -12.74 6.79
CA TYR A 241 22.59 -12.04 5.57
C TYR A 241 21.37 -11.36 4.94
N ILE A 242 20.25 -12.09 4.79
CA ILE A 242 19.01 -11.53 4.24
C ILE A 242 18.45 -10.40 5.11
N ASP A 243 18.45 -10.56 6.44
CA ASP A 243 17.97 -9.52 7.36
C ASP A 243 18.85 -8.26 7.28
N THR A 244 20.17 -8.43 7.19
CA THR A 244 21.11 -7.32 6.99
C THR A 244 20.90 -6.64 5.65
N LEU A 245 20.67 -7.41 4.57
CA LEU A 245 20.45 -6.87 3.24
C LEU A 245 19.14 -6.07 3.16
N ASN A 246 18.08 -6.54 3.81
CA ASN A 246 16.81 -5.82 3.91
C ASN A 246 16.97 -4.50 4.69
N GLN A 247 17.63 -4.53 5.85
CA GLN A 247 17.93 -3.31 6.63
C GLN A 247 18.79 -2.32 5.82
N PHE A 248 19.75 -2.84 5.05
CA PHE A 248 20.56 -2.03 4.16
C PHE A 248 19.69 -1.35 3.09
N PHE A 249 18.85 -2.09 2.36
CA PHE A 249 17.95 -1.51 1.35
C PHE A 249 16.95 -0.51 1.94
N ASP A 250 16.44 -0.75 3.15
CA ASP A 250 15.59 0.21 3.87
C ASP A 250 16.33 1.52 4.20
N ALA A 251 17.63 1.45 4.48
CA ALA A 251 18.45 2.63 4.76
C ALA A 251 18.92 3.34 3.47
N ILE A 252 19.35 2.59 2.46
CA ILE A 252 20.01 3.15 1.28
C ILE A 252 19.07 3.41 0.11
N ALA A 253 18.10 2.53 -0.17
CA ALA A 253 17.25 2.57 -1.37
C ALA A 253 15.91 3.26 -1.11
N ALA A 254 15.31 3.06 0.07
CA ALA A 254 14.02 3.66 0.41
C ALA A 254 13.99 5.20 0.30
N PRO A 255 15.07 5.96 0.64
CA PRO A 255 15.11 7.40 0.41
C PRO A 255 14.93 7.78 -1.07
N PHE A 256 15.49 7.02 -2.00
CA PHE A 256 15.32 7.31 -3.43
C PHE A 256 13.87 7.13 -3.86
N ASN A 257 13.25 6.02 -3.44
CA ASN A 257 11.85 5.74 -3.73
C ASN A 257 10.88 6.79 -3.13
N ARG A 258 11.20 7.33 -1.96
CA ARG A 258 10.37 8.34 -1.27
C ARG A 258 10.54 9.76 -1.83
N ASN A 259 11.65 10.08 -2.48
CA ASN A 259 11.93 11.41 -3.03
C ASN A 259 11.64 11.49 -4.54
N GLY A 260 10.67 10.73 -5.04
CA GLY A 260 10.24 10.78 -6.44
C GLY A 260 11.14 10.05 -7.44
N GLY A 261 12.11 9.27 -6.95
CA GLY A 261 12.84 8.31 -7.77
C GLY A 261 12.11 6.97 -7.80
N GLU A 262 12.42 6.16 -8.81
CA GLU A 262 11.87 4.82 -8.96
C GLU A 262 12.97 3.78 -8.91
N ILE A 263 12.86 2.82 -7.98
CA ILE A 263 13.74 1.65 -7.97
C ILE A 263 13.30 0.72 -9.10
N LEU A 264 14.12 0.59 -10.14
CA LEU A 264 13.81 -0.26 -11.29
C LEU A 264 14.15 -1.72 -11.04
N SER A 265 15.25 -1.96 -10.34
CA SER A 265 15.72 -3.32 -10.09
C SER A 265 16.69 -3.34 -8.92
N PHE A 266 16.55 -4.37 -8.10
CA PHE A 266 17.61 -4.83 -7.21
C PHE A 266 18.51 -5.80 -7.98
N LEU A 267 19.82 -5.55 -7.95
CA LEU A 267 20.84 -6.27 -8.69
C LEU A 267 21.82 -6.90 -7.70
N GLY A 268 21.46 -8.08 -7.19
CA GLY A 268 22.18 -8.69 -6.06
C GLY A 268 22.02 -7.82 -4.81
N ASP A 269 23.12 -7.25 -4.36
CA ASP A 269 23.26 -6.35 -3.22
C ASP A 269 23.26 -4.86 -3.60
N GLY A 270 23.03 -4.56 -4.88
CA GLY A 270 22.88 -3.22 -5.39
C GLY A 270 21.47 -2.90 -5.86
N PHE A 271 21.25 -1.64 -6.24
CA PHE A 271 20.00 -1.18 -6.84
C PHE A 271 20.27 -0.13 -7.93
N LEU A 272 19.36 -0.09 -8.90
CA LEU A 272 19.29 0.98 -9.90
C LEU A 272 18.01 1.78 -9.67
N ALA A 273 18.16 3.08 -9.43
CA ALA A 273 17.06 4.02 -9.38
C ALA A 273 17.11 5.02 -10.53
N VAL A 274 15.93 5.45 -10.98
CA VAL A 274 15.80 6.46 -12.04
C VAL A 274 14.88 7.59 -11.62
N TYR A 275 15.21 8.78 -12.07
CA TYR A 275 14.43 9.99 -11.93
C TYR A 275 14.17 10.51 -13.34
N PRO A 276 13.00 10.24 -13.93
CA PRO A 276 12.66 10.74 -15.25
C PRO A 276 12.81 12.27 -15.33
N CYS A 277 13.60 12.73 -16.28
CA CYS A 277 13.76 14.14 -16.58
C CYS A 277 12.78 14.52 -17.70
N GLY A 278 12.04 15.61 -17.52
CA GLY A 278 11.30 16.24 -18.61
C GLY A 278 12.22 16.76 -19.74
N ARG A 279 11.63 17.12 -20.88
CA ARG A 279 12.36 17.56 -22.09
C ARG A 279 13.18 18.86 -21.90
N HIS A 280 12.83 19.68 -20.90
CA HIS A 280 13.47 20.96 -20.63
C HIS A 280 14.56 20.86 -19.54
N LYS A 281 15.37 21.91 -19.40
CA LYS A 281 16.49 21.96 -18.45
C LYS A 281 16.00 21.92 -16.99
N ASP A 282 14.90 22.60 -16.67
CA ASP A 282 14.41 22.71 -15.30
C ASP A 282 13.91 21.38 -14.72
N PRO A 283 13.14 20.55 -15.45
CA PRO A 283 12.84 19.19 -15.00
C PRO A 283 14.07 18.33 -14.71
N SER A 284 15.15 18.48 -15.49
CA SER A 284 16.41 17.75 -15.23
C SER A 284 17.09 18.23 -13.96
N LYS A 285 16.99 19.54 -13.65
CA LYS A 285 17.48 20.11 -12.39
C LYS A 285 16.72 19.55 -11.19
N ILE A 286 15.38 19.56 -11.24
CA ILE A 286 14.52 19.02 -10.18
C ILE A 286 14.84 17.55 -9.91
N ALA A 287 14.95 16.73 -10.96
CA ALA A 287 15.29 15.32 -10.86
C ALA A 287 16.66 15.08 -10.19
N CYS A 288 17.70 15.81 -10.63
CA CYS A 288 19.04 15.68 -10.05
C CYS A 288 19.10 16.19 -8.59
N GLU A 289 18.42 17.29 -8.26
CA GLU A 289 18.33 17.83 -6.90
C GLU A 289 17.58 16.88 -5.95
N ALA A 290 16.49 16.27 -6.41
CA ALA A 290 15.76 15.26 -5.65
C ALA A 290 16.61 14.01 -5.40
N ALA A 291 17.34 13.53 -6.41
CA ALA A 291 18.28 12.42 -6.27
C ALA A 291 19.42 12.75 -5.28
N LEU A 292 19.98 13.97 -5.32
CA LEU A 292 21.01 14.39 -4.36
C LEU A 292 20.46 14.52 -2.93
N SER A 293 19.23 15.03 -2.76
CA SER A 293 18.56 15.06 -1.46
C SER A 293 18.37 13.64 -0.89
N ALA A 294 17.95 12.69 -1.74
CA ALA A 294 17.81 11.29 -1.38
C ALA A 294 19.15 10.66 -0.96
N VAL A 295 20.25 11.02 -1.62
CA VAL A 295 21.60 10.61 -1.20
C VAL A 295 21.85 11.06 0.23
N HIS A 296 21.67 12.34 0.56
CA HIS A 296 21.94 12.83 1.91
C HIS A 296 21.09 12.12 2.98
N GLN A 297 19.80 11.88 2.69
CA GLN A 297 18.93 11.10 3.58
C GLN A 297 19.43 9.65 3.73
N ALA A 298 19.89 9.03 2.66
CA ALA A 298 20.45 7.68 2.69
C ALA A 298 21.74 7.59 3.50
N GLN A 299 22.65 8.58 3.38
CA GLN A 299 23.87 8.65 4.19
C GLN A 299 23.53 8.74 5.69
N ALA A 300 22.55 9.58 6.05
CA ALA A 300 22.11 9.74 7.44
C ALA A 300 21.52 8.43 8.01
N ARG A 301 20.66 7.76 7.24
CA ARG A 301 20.03 6.49 7.65
C ARG A 301 21.01 5.34 7.74
N VAL A 302 21.99 5.25 6.83
CA VAL A 302 23.05 4.24 6.94
C VAL A 302 23.98 4.53 8.13
N ALA A 303 24.24 5.81 8.42
CA ALA A 303 25.00 6.18 9.62
C ALA A 303 24.26 5.75 10.91
N GLU A 304 22.94 5.93 10.96
CA GLU A 304 22.10 5.44 12.05
C GLU A 304 22.10 3.92 12.16
N LEU A 305 21.84 3.21 11.06
CA LEU A 305 21.91 1.75 11.01
C LEU A 305 23.26 1.25 11.53
N ASN A 306 24.36 1.89 11.13
CA ASN A 306 25.69 1.51 11.59
C ASN A 306 25.92 1.79 13.08
N ARG A 307 25.37 2.86 13.66
CA ARG A 307 25.42 3.08 15.13
C ARG A 307 24.71 1.97 15.88
N ASP A 308 23.52 1.58 15.43
CA ASP A 308 22.74 0.51 16.05
C ASP A 308 23.45 -0.85 15.93
N ARG A 309 24.08 -1.10 14.78
CA ARG A 309 24.88 -2.31 14.55
C ARG A 309 26.08 -2.37 15.48
N GLU A 310 26.80 -1.27 15.65
CA GLU A 310 27.93 -1.20 16.58
C GLU A 310 27.53 -1.44 18.03
N GLN A 311 26.40 -0.88 18.47
CA GLN A 311 25.86 -1.14 19.80
C GLN A 311 25.53 -2.62 20.03
N LYS A 312 25.19 -3.35 18.95
CA LYS A 312 24.93 -4.79 18.95
C LYS A 312 26.18 -5.63 18.68
N GLY A 313 27.36 -5.03 18.56
CA GLY A 313 28.61 -5.72 18.23
C GLY A 313 28.70 -6.27 16.80
N LEU A 314 27.84 -5.78 15.90
CA LEU A 314 27.77 -6.19 14.50
C LEU A 314 28.68 -5.31 13.62
N THR A 315 29.23 -5.89 12.55
CA THR A 315 30.10 -5.17 11.61
C THR A 315 29.31 -4.11 10.82
N ARG A 316 29.89 -2.92 10.67
CA ARG A 316 29.35 -1.80 9.88
C ARG A 316 29.15 -2.16 8.41
N VAL A 317 28.02 -1.77 7.84
CA VAL A 317 27.74 -1.86 6.42
C VAL A 317 28.32 -0.65 5.68
N GLY A 318 29.18 -0.90 4.70
CA GLY A 318 29.68 0.11 3.76
C GLY A 318 28.90 0.10 2.45
N TYR A 319 29.00 1.18 1.68
CA TYR A 319 28.28 1.31 0.40
C TYR A 319 29.02 2.18 -0.62
N GLY A 320 28.55 2.15 -1.86
CA GLY A 320 28.99 3.05 -2.92
C GLY A 320 27.82 3.48 -3.79
N ILE A 321 27.69 4.79 -4.05
CA ILE A 321 26.67 5.39 -4.90
C ILE A 321 27.34 6.10 -6.09
N GLY A 322 26.93 5.74 -7.29
CA GLY A 322 27.23 6.47 -8.52
C GLY A 322 26.02 7.29 -8.99
N LEU A 323 26.28 8.53 -9.43
CA LEU A 323 25.25 9.45 -9.94
C LEU A 323 25.57 9.93 -11.36
N HIS A 324 24.59 9.83 -12.25
CA HIS A 324 24.73 10.27 -13.63
C HIS A 324 23.42 10.82 -14.19
N VAL A 325 23.49 11.61 -15.25
CA VAL A 325 22.31 12.06 -15.99
C VAL A 325 22.54 11.84 -17.48
N GLY A 326 21.59 11.20 -18.14
CA GLY A 326 21.74 10.86 -19.54
C GLY A 326 20.44 10.33 -20.15
N ASN A 327 20.48 10.02 -21.44
CA ASN A 327 19.34 9.42 -22.13
C ASN A 327 19.37 7.91 -21.94
N VAL A 328 18.22 7.34 -21.61
CA VAL A 328 17.99 5.91 -21.47
C VAL A 328 16.79 5.50 -22.31
N MET A 329 16.87 4.30 -22.87
CA MET A 329 15.68 3.60 -23.36
C MET A 329 15.00 2.96 -22.16
N PHE A 330 13.79 3.40 -21.86
CA PHE A 330 12.98 2.92 -20.75
C PHE A 330 11.82 2.10 -21.29
N GLY A 331 11.78 0.80 -21.01
CA GLY A 331 10.77 -0.08 -21.59
C GLY A 331 11.07 -1.57 -21.49
N ASN A 332 10.33 -2.35 -22.28
CA ASN A 332 10.34 -3.81 -22.30
C ASN A 332 11.39 -4.39 -23.25
N VAL A 333 12.32 -5.15 -22.68
CA VAL A 333 13.32 -5.94 -23.42
C VAL A 333 13.34 -7.37 -22.87
N GLY A 334 13.51 -8.38 -23.72
CA GLY A 334 13.64 -9.77 -23.25
C GLY A 334 13.18 -10.82 -24.26
N LEU A 335 12.82 -12.01 -23.74
CA LEU A 335 12.27 -13.13 -24.51
C LEU A 335 10.82 -12.87 -24.94
N LYS A 336 10.23 -13.69 -25.83
CA LYS A 336 8.80 -13.53 -26.21
C LYS A 336 7.92 -13.81 -24.98
N ASP A 337 8.43 -14.74 -24.20
CA ASP A 337 8.07 -15.30 -22.91
C ASP A 337 8.02 -14.46 -21.65
N ARG A 338 8.99 -13.54 -21.64
CA ARG A 338 9.68 -13.09 -20.45
C ARG A 338 10.31 -11.76 -20.76
N LEU A 339 9.57 -10.71 -20.43
CA LEU A 339 10.01 -9.34 -20.58
C LEU A 339 10.56 -8.84 -19.26
N THR A 340 11.54 -7.95 -19.37
CA THR A 340 12.02 -7.14 -18.27
C THR A 340 11.78 -5.70 -18.64
N PHE A 341 11.00 -5.01 -17.82
CA PHE A 341 10.83 -3.57 -17.92
C PHE A 341 11.97 -2.91 -17.16
N SER A 342 12.85 -2.18 -17.84
CA SER A 342 14.00 -1.52 -17.21
C SER A 342 14.54 -0.36 -18.05
N ALA A 343 15.60 0.28 -17.56
CA ALA A 343 16.37 1.28 -18.29
C ALA A 343 17.58 0.63 -18.97
N PHE A 344 17.82 1.02 -20.23
CA PHE A 344 18.93 0.54 -21.05
C PHE A 344 19.63 1.72 -21.73
N GLY A 345 20.90 1.53 -22.10
CA GLY A 345 21.68 2.51 -22.87
C GLY A 345 23.02 2.84 -22.23
N SER A 346 23.77 3.75 -22.87
CA SER A 346 25.12 4.13 -22.41
C SER A 346 25.09 4.76 -21.01
N ALA A 347 24.07 5.56 -20.71
CA ALA A 347 23.93 6.23 -19.41
C ALA A 347 23.83 5.24 -18.23
N VAL A 348 23.19 4.08 -18.43
CA VAL A 348 23.12 3.01 -17.41
C VAL A 348 24.49 2.39 -17.17
N ASN A 349 25.24 2.12 -18.26
CA ASN A 349 26.61 1.62 -18.16
C ASN A 349 27.55 2.66 -17.51
N GLU A 350 27.30 3.95 -17.74
CA GLU A 350 28.03 5.07 -17.14
C GLU A 350 27.84 5.14 -15.63
N VAL A 351 26.59 5.15 -15.16
CA VAL A 351 26.30 5.19 -13.72
C VAL A 351 26.85 3.97 -12.98
N GLN A 352 26.77 2.78 -13.60
CA GLN A 352 27.35 1.55 -13.02
C GLN A 352 28.86 1.68 -12.81
N ARG A 353 29.58 2.26 -13.77
CA ARG A 353 31.03 2.43 -13.64
C ARG A 353 31.41 3.54 -12.67
N LEU A 354 30.63 4.61 -12.61
CA LEU A 354 30.80 5.63 -11.58
C LEU A 354 30.62 5.00 -10.20
N GLN A 355 29.61 4.17 -9.99
CA GLN A 355 29.45 3.42 -8.75
C GLN A 355 30.70 2.57 -8.45
N ILE A 356 31.28 1.86 -9.42
CA ILE A 356 32.52 1.09 -9.19
C ILE A 356 33.70 2.00 -8.79
N LEU A 357 33.80 3.20 -9.35
CA LEU A 357 34.86 4.16 -9.05
C LEU A 357 34.82 4.68 -7.60
N THR A 358 33.70 4.52 -6.88
CA THR A 358 33.62 4.78 -5.43
C THR A 358 34.72 4.04 -4.66
N LYS A 359 35.02 2.78 -5.05
CA LYS A 359 36.09 1.96 -4.47
C LYS A 359 37.47 2.54 -4.80
N LYS A 360 37.70 2.91 -6.06
CA LYS A 360 38.97 3.50 -6.53
C LYS A 360 39.33 4.78 -5.77
N TYR A 361 38.35 5.66 -5.57
CA TYR A 361 38.56 6.95 -4.90
C TYR A 361 38.38 6.90 -3.38
N GLY A 362 37.98 5.77 -2.81
CA GLY A 362 37.71 5.64 -1.38
C GLY A 362 36.57 6.57 -0.91
N ARG A 363 35.58 6.84 -1.77
CA ARG A 363 34.43 7.71 -1.49
C ARG A 363 33.14 6.92 -1.50
N GLU A 364 32.16 7.32 -0.69
CA GLU A 364 30.85 6.67 -0.65
C GLU A 364 29.97 7.12 -1.81
N VAL A 365 30.12 8.36 -2.27
CA VAL A 365 29.32 8.95 -3.34
C VAL A 365 30.22 9.58 -4.38
N VAL A 366 29.98 9.26 -5.65
CA VAL A 366 30.60 9.93 -6.79
C VAL A 366 29.57 10.25 -7.87
N ALA A 367 29.81 11.32 -8.61
CA ALA A 367 28.94 11.80 -9.67
C ALA A 367 29.74 12.14 -10.93
N SER A 368 29.08 12.05 -12.08
CA SER A 368 29.58 12.69 -13.31
C SER A 368 29.45 14.21 -13.25
N GLN A 369 30.32 14.93 -13.97
CA GLN A 369 30.18 16.38 -14.19
C GLN A 369 28.82 16.78 -14.77
N ALA A 370 28.25 15.94 -15.63
CA ALA A 370 26.93 16.18 -16.20
C ALA A 370 25.87 16.27 -15.10
N PHE A 371 25.87 15.36 -14.13
CA PHE A 371 24.94 15.36 -13.01
C PHE A 371 25.19 16.55 -12.08
N ALA A 372 26.45 16.81 -11.73
CA ALA A 372 26.84 17.94 -10.90
C ALA A 372 26.44 19.29 -11.53
N GLY A 373 26.46 19.42 -12.87
CA GLY A 373 26.04 20.64 -13.56
C GLY A 373 24.53 20.95 -13.48
N TYR A 374 23.70 19.99 -13.07
CA TYR A 374 22.28 20.19 -12.80
C TYR A 374 21.98 20.39 -11.31
N CYS A 375 22.87 19.95 -10.44
CA CYS A 375 22.75 20.16 -9.00
C CYS A 375 23.44 21.46 -8.61
N GLY A 376 22.79 22.31 -7.83
CA GLY A 376 23.55 23.33 -7.09
C GLY A 376 24.56 22.71 -6.12
N GLY A 377 25.27 23.56 -5.37
CA GLY A 377 26.13 23.14 -4.26
C GLY A 377 27.61 22.99 -4.61
N GLU A 378 28.39 22.57 -3.60
CA GLU A 378 29.84 22.44 -3.70
C GLU A 378 30.26 21.03 -4.08
N TRP A 379 31.06 20.93 -5.14
CA TRP A 379 31.57 19.68 -5.68
C TRP A 379 33.10 19.69 -5.69
N THR A 380 33.72 18.58 -5.33
CA THR A 380 35.18 18.40 -5.45
C THR A 380 35.49 17.46 -6.60
N THR A 381 36.31 17.90 -7.54
CA THR A 381 36.82 17.06 -8.63
C THR A 381 37.78 16.01 -8.08
N LEU A 382 37.51 14.74 -8.35
CA LEU A 382 38.34 13.60 -7.96
C LEU A 382 39.33 13.20 -9.07
N GLY A 383 38.93 13.38 -10.34
CA GLY A 383 39.78 13.10 -11.49
C GLY A 383 39.01 12.99 -12.80
N GLU A 384 39.72 12.62 -13.87
CA GLU A 384 39.15 12.31 -15.17
C GLU A 384 39.36 10.84 -15.53
N GLU A 385 38.26 10.12 -15.76
CA GLU A 385 38.29 8.69 -16.01
C GLU A 385 37.85 8.36 -17.44
N LYS A 386 38.63 7.49 -18.11
CA LYS A 386 38.22 6.93 -19.40
C LYS A 386 37.39 5.68 -19.16
N LEU A 387 36.07 5.83 -19.19
CA LEU A 387 35.17 4.70 -19.01
C LEU A 387 35.09 3.86 -20.30
N ARG A 388 35.07 2.53 -20.17
CA ARG A 388 35.14 1.59 -21.32
C ARG A 388 34.03 1.80 -22.36
N GLY A 389 34.33 2.19 -23.59
CA GLY A 389 33.28 2.41 -24.60
C GLY A 389 32.59 3.76 -24.52
N ILE A 390 33.12 4.68 -23.70
CA ILE A 390 32.89 6.11 -23.85
C ILE A 390 34.12 6.69 -24.56
N ARG A 391 33.87 7.54 -25.55
CA ARG A 391 34.95 8.16 -26.34
C ARG A 391 35.69 9.23 -25.55
N GLN A 392 34.96 10.06 -24.80
CA GLN A 392 35.50 11.16 -24.00
C GLN A 392 35.74 10.71 -22.55
N LYS A 393 36.71 11.35 -21.88
CA LYS A 393 36.89 11.16 -20.44
C LYS A 393 35.72 11.80 -19.69
N VAL A 394 35.30 11.16 -18.60
CA VAL A 394 34.29 11.69 -17.70
C VAL A 394 34.99 12.27 -16.48
N THR A 395 34.75 13.54 -16.19
CA THR A 395 35.18 14.16 -14.94
C THR A 395 34.30 13.63 -13.80
N VAL A 396 34.95 13.06 -12.79
CA VAL A 396 34.33 12.44 -11.63
C VAL A 396 34.43 13.41 -10.45
N LEU A 397 33.31 13.63 -9.77
CA LEU A 397 33.21 14.55 -8.64
C LEU A 397 32.59 13.84 -7.44
N GLN A 398 32.84 14.38 -6.26
CA GLN A 398 32.09 14.05 -5.05
C GLN A 398 31.29 15.27 -4.59
N PRO A 399 30.05 15.10 -4.10
CA PRO A 399 29.36 16.17 -3.40
C PRO A 399 30.11 16.43 -2.08
N ARG A 400 30.25 17.69 -1.69
CA ARG A 400 30.71 18.00 -0.32
C ARG A 400 29.62 17.54 0.64
N ALA A 401 30.01 16.86 1.72
CA ALA A 401 29.07 16.49 2.77
C ALA A 401 28.31 17.75 3.22
N PRO A 402 26.97 17.70 3.36
CA PRO A 402 26.24 18.83 3.90
C PRO A 402 26.83 19.16 5.28
N ALA A 403 26.96 20.45 5.59
CA ALA A 403 27.19 20.86 6.98
C ALA A 403 26.14 20.15 7.85
N PRO A 404 26.49 19.66 9.06
CA PRO A 404 25.55 18.96 9.90
C PRO A 404 24.29 19.82 10.01
N ALA A 405 23.18 19.29 9.47
CA ALA A 405 21.93 20.00 9.51
C ALA A 405 21.60 20.24 10.98
N ILE A 406 21.47 21.50 11.36
CA ILE A 406 20.72 21.85 12.57
C ILE A 406 19.36 21.19 12.35
N ASN A 407 18.95 20.32 13.27
CA ASN A 407 17.62 19.72 13.27
C ASN A 407 16.60 20.85 13.32
N VAL A 408 16.16 21.31 12.15
CA VAL A 408 15.02 22.19 11.98
C VAL A 408 13.94 21.31 11.37
N ASP A 409 13.06 20.85 12.25
CA ASP A 409 11.80 20.17 11.97
C ASP A 409 11.86 18.81 11.25
N GLU A 410 12.13 17.76 12.02
CA GLU A 410 11.43 16.47 11.85
C GLU A 410 9.93 16.56 12.25
N SER A 411 9.49 17.67 12.85
CA SER A 411 8.10 17.93 13.24
C SER A 411 7.15 18.29 12.10
N PHE A 412 7.62 18.54 10.87
CA PHE A 412 6.76 19.07 9.80
C PHE A 412 6.47 18.12 8.63
N ARG A 413 6.89 16.84 8.70
CA ARG A 413 6.56 15.85 7.65
C ARG A 413 5.97 14.52 8.12
N GLU A 414 5.81 14.31 9.42
CA GLU A 414 4.93 13.25 9.96
C GLU A 414 3.44 13.65 10.01
N ALA A 415 3.10 14.90 9.69
CA ALA A 415 1.73 15.42 9.75
C ALA A 415 0.85 15.11 8.51
N VAL A 416 1.31 14.35 7.52
CA VAL A 416 0.49 14.00 6.33
C VAL A 416 -0.10 12.58 6.42
N GLN A 417 0.17 11.84 7.50
CA GLN A 417 -0.39 10.50 7.69
C GLN A 417 -1.47 10.39 8.77
N ASN A 418 -1.90 11.49 9.38
CA ASN A 418 -3.06 11.51 10.27
C ASN A 418 -3.88 12.80 10.13
N GLY A 419 -5.12 12.68 9.64
CA GLY A 419 -6.30 13.42 10.10
C GLY A 419 -6.44 14.93 9.81
N LEU A 420 -7.43 15.23 8.96
CA LEU A 420 -8.22 16.48 8.87
C LEU A 420 -7.53 17.72 8.25
N SER A 421 -8.23 18.36 7.31
CA SER A 421 -7.84 19.60 6.64
C SER A 421 -7.81 20.81 7.60
N GLU A 422 -7.11 21.88 7.22
CA GLU A 422 -7.03 23.13 8.00
C GLU A 422 -8.43 23.72 8.31
N ALA A 423 -9.42 23.49 7.45
CA ALA A 423 -10.81 23.90 7.68
C ALA A 423 -11.47 23.11 8.82
N GLU A 424 -11.11 21.84 9.00
CA GLU A 424 -11.65 20.97 10.05
C GLU A 424 -10.98 21.22 11.42
N GLN A 425 -9.71 21.64 11.44
CA GLN A 425 -9.00 22.04 12.65
C GLN A 425 -9.56 23.35 13.25
N VAL A 426 -9.97 24.31 12.41
CA VAL A 426 -10.60 25.56 12.85
C VAL A 426 -12.02 25.32 13.42
N ILE A 427 -12.76 24.33 12.90
CA ILE A 427 -14.09 23.94 13.38
C ILE A 427 -14.01 23.23 14.74
N LEU A 428 -12.97 22.41 14.97
CA LEU A 428 -12.75 21.75 16.26
C LEU A 428 -12.35 22.73 17.37
N LEU A 429 -11.51 23.73 17.07
CA LEU A 429 -11.14 24.80 18.02
C LEU A 429 -12.35 25.65 18.45
N HIS A 430 -13.34 25.87 17.57
CA HIS A 430 -14.58 26.56 17.92
C HIS A 430 -15.55 25.69 18.73
N ARG A 431 -15.51 24.35 18.58
CA ARG A 431 -16.40 23.42 19.29
C ARG A 431 -15.97 23.21 20.74
N ASP A 432 -14.68 23.21 21.02
CA ASP A 432 -14.15 23.04 22.38
C ASP A 432 -14.22 24.33 23.21
N ALA A 433 -14.11 25.50 22.57
CA ALA A 433 -14.38 26.79 23.23
C ALA A 433 -15.85 26.92 23.70
N LYS A 434 -16.82 26.36 22.96
CA LYS A 434 -18.23 26.33 23.36
C LYS A 434 -18.52 25.36 24.52
N LYS A 435 -17.82 24.21 24.55
CA LYS A 435 -17.96 23.21 25.64
C LYS A 435 -17.34 23.66 26.97
N GLN A 436 -16.29 24.48 26.96
CA GLN A 436 -15.72 25.07 28.18
C GLN A 436 -16.63 26.14 28.80
N VAL A 437 -17.35 26.92 27.99
CA VAL A 437 -18.32 27.92 28.47
C VAL A 437 -19.59 27.26 29.04
N GLU A 438 -20.04 26.12 28.49
CA GLU A 438 -21.17 25.36 29.02
C GLU A 438 -20.82 24.60 30.33
N ARG A 439 -19.60 24.03 30.45
CA ARG A 439 -19.17 23.38 31.72
C ARG A 439 -18.99 24.37 32.86
N SER A 440 -18.46 25.58 32.59
CA SER A 440 -18.35 26.65 33.59
C SER A 440 -19.71 27.19 34.07
N SER A 441 -20.74 27.08 33.24
CA SER A 441 -22.11 27.53 33.58
C SER A 441 -22.89 26.48 34.38
N MET A 442 -22.56 25.19 34.24
CA MET A 442 -23.23 24.09 34.96
C MET A 442 -22.66 23.86 36.37
N GLU A 443 -21.38 24.18 36.61
CA GLU A 443 -20.77 24.09 37.96
C GLU A 443 -21.18 25.25 38.90
N LYS A 444 -21.75 26.35 38.37
CA LYS A 444 -22.32 27.45 39.17
C LYS A 444 -23.76 27.23 39.64
N PHE A 445 -24.38 26.09 39.29
CA PHE A 445 -25.77 25.79 39.65
C PHE A 445 -25.92 24.68 40.72
N ILE A 446 -24.81 24.17 41.26
CA ILE A 446 -24.79 23.11 42.31
C ILE A 446 -23.96 23.56 43.54
N GLN A 447 -23.94 24.85 43.84
CA GLN A 447 -23.51 25.37 45.16
C GLN A 447 -24.55 26.30 45.75
#